data_AF-A0A9E5NL69-F1
#
_entry.id   AF-A0A9E5NL69-F1
#
_cell.length_a   1.000
_cell.length_b   1.000
_cell.length_c   1.000
_cell.angle_alpha   90.00
_cell.angle_beta   90.00
_cell.angle_gamma   90.00
#
_symmetry.space_group_name_H-M   'P 1'
#
loop_
_entity.id
_entity.type
_entity.pdbx_description
1 polymer ?
#
loop_
_entity_poly.entity_id
_entity_poly.type
_entity_poly.pdbx_seq_one_letter_code
_entity_poly.pdbx_strand_id
1 'polypeptide(L)'
;MSDRQYLLTDQYKDASKLDARISLHQRFSTNEYGWLRWVFDQLDFPSGAHILELGCGKADLWLENIHCTPDDWSVVLSDLSWG
;
A
#
# COMPACT_ATOMS: atom_id res chain seq x y z
N MET A 1 -8.48 5.82 22.69
CA MET A 1 -7.41 6.81 22.54
C MET A 1 -6.22 6.06 21.95
N SER A 2 -6.01 6.14 20.64
CA SER A 2 -4.91 5.42 19.98
C SER A 2 -3.60 6.13 20.32
N ASP A 3 -2.72 5.44 21.05
CA ASP A 3 -1.50 6.04 21.59
C ASP A 3 -0.42 6.04 20.50
N ARG A 4 -0.17 7.22 19.91
CA ARG A 4 0.73 7.41 18.77
C ARG A 4 2.15 6.93 19.07
N GLN A 5 2.57 7.00 20.33
CA GLN A 5 3.87 6.53 20.78
C GLN A 5 3.99 5.01 20.65
N TYR A 6 2.96 4.26 21.06
CA TYR A 6 2.94 2.79 21.02
C TYR A 6 3.03 2.23 19.58
N LEU A 7 2.32 2.86 18.63
CA LEU A 7 2.40 2.49 17.21
C LEU A 7 3.84 2.62 16.69
N LEU A 8 4.49 3.75 16.94
CA LEU A 8 5.86 4.03 16.48
C LEU A 8 6.91 3.15 17.17
N THR A 9 6.78 2.91 18.47
CA THR A 9 7.82 2.23 19.25
C THR A 9 7.74 0.71 19.27
N ASP A 10 6.56 0.12 19.05
CA ASP A 10 6.38 -1.34 19.09
C ASP A 10 5.90 -1.92 17.75
N GLN A 11 5.02 -1.23 17.01
CA GLN A 11 4.43 -1.79 15.78
C GLN A 11 5.27 -1.50 14.52
N TYR A 12 5.89 -0.30 14.44
CA TYR A 12 6.76 0.11 13.32
C TYR A 12 8.26 0.09 13.65
N LYS A 13 8.64 -0.44 14.82
CA LYS A 13 10.04 -0.43 15.28
C LYS A 13 11.00 -1.19 14.37
N ASP A 14 10.49 -2.22 13.69
CA ASP A 14 11.31 -3.13 12.90
C ASP A 14 10.58 -3.62 11.65
N ALA A 15 10.69 -2.84 10.57
CA ALA A 15 10.18 -3.21 9.25
C ALA A 15 10.94 -4.41 8.63
N SER A 16 12.06 -4.86 9.23
CA SER A 16 12.94 -5.88 8.63
C SER A 16 12.23 -7.20 8.34
N LYS A 17 11.22 -7.58 9.15
CA LYS A 17 10.44 -8.80 8.91
C LYS A 17 9.49 -8.66 7.73
N LEU A 18 8.89 -7.48 7.55
CA LEU A 18 8.06 -7.17 6.40
C LEU A 18 8.92 -7.11 5.14
N ASP A 19 10.06 -6.41 5.21
CA ASP A 19 11.02 -6.29 4.12
C ASP A 19 11.61 -7.64 3.70
N ALA A 20 11.96 -8.50 4.67
CA ALA A 20 12.45 -9.85 4.38
C ALA A 20 11.40 -10.69 3.64
N ARG A 21 10.12 -10.53 4.02
CA ARG A 21 9.00 -11.24 3.39
C ARG A 21 8.70 -10.69 1.99
N ILE A 22 8.77 -9.38 1.80
CA ILE A 22 8.70 -8.73 0.49
C ILE A 22 9.84 -9.21 -0.41
N SER A 23 11.09 -9.20 0.10
CA SER A 23 12.28 -9.62 -0.64
C SER A 23 12.22 -11.10 -1.04
N LEU A 24 11.76 -11.98 -0.15
CA LEU A 24 11.56 -13.40 -0.46
C LEU A 24 10.53 -13.59 -1.58
N HIS A 25 9.39 -12.88 -1.48
CA HIS A 25 8.36 -12.93 -2.51
C HIS A 25 8.87 -12.37 -3.85
N GLN A 26 9.57 -11.24 -3.86
CA GLN A 26 10.17 -10.67 -5.08
C GLN A 26 11.18 -11.61 -5.73
N ARG A 27 11.98 -12.34 -4.94
CA ARG A 27 13.05 -13.22 -5.46
C ARG A 27 12.58 -14.58 -5.92
N PHE A 28 11.51 -15.11 -5.32
CA PHE A 28 11.13 -16.53 -5.51
C PHE A 28 9.66 -16.73 -5.89
N SER A 29 8.85 -15.67 -6.00
CA SER A 29 7.48 -15.82 -6.47
C SER A 29 7.47 -16.22 -7.94
N THR A 30 6.69 -17.26 -8.24
CA THR A 30 6.37 -17.68 -9.61
C THR A 30 5.03 -17.09 -10.06
N ASN A 31 4.41 -16.24 -9.25
CA ASN A 31 3.15 -15.58 -9.58
C ASN A 31 3.43 -14.28 -10.34
N GLU A 32 3.23 -14.32 -11.66
CA GLU A 32 3.47 -13.19 -12.56
C GLU A 32 2.51 -12.01 -12.35
N TYR A 33 1.38 -12.23 -11.66
CA TYR A 33 0.35 -11.21 -11.51
C TYR A 33 0.65 -10.20 -10.39
N GLY A 34 1.37 -10.61 -9.35
CA GLY A 34 1.75 -9.74 -8.22
C GLY A 34 0.64 -9.53 -7.18
N TRP A 35 1.03 -9.36 -5.92
CA TRP A 35 0.08 -9.22 -4.80
C TRP A 35 -0.69 -7.89 -4.86
N LEU A 36 -0.02 -6.78 -5.14
CA LEU A 36 -0.63 -5.46 -5.16
C LEU A 36 -1.62 -5.30 -6.31
N ARG A 37 -1.30 -5.86 -7.48
CA ARG A 37 -2.25 -5.95 -8.59
C ARG A 37 -3.51 -6.74 -8.23
N TRP A 38 -3.34 -7.90 -7.58
CA TRP A 38 -4.48 -8.70 -7.14
C TRP A 38 -5.36 -7.95 -6.15
N VAL A 39 -4.76 -7.27 -5.17
CA VAL A 39 -5.50 -6.43 -4.22
C VAL A 39 -6.25 -5.32 -4.94
N PHE A 40 -5.60 -4.62 -5.88
CA PHE A 40 -6.22 -3.54 -6.64
C PHE A 40 -7.45 -4.02 -7.42
N ASP A 41 -7.37 -5.20 -8.04
CA ASP A 41 -8.50 -5.78 -8.79
C ASP A 41 -9.68 -6.22 -7.90
N GLN A 42 -9.52 -6.27 -6.58
CA GLN A 42 -10.65 -6.47 -5.64
C GLN A 42 -11.38 -5.16 -5.30
N LEU A 43 -10.80 -4.00 -5.65
CA LEU A 43 -11.38 -2.70 -5.37
C LEU A 43 -12.27 -2.27 -6.54
N ASP A 44 -13.54 -2.03 -6.26
CA ASP A 44 -14.49 -1.51 -7.25
C ASP A 44 -14.83 -0.06 -6.91
N PHE A 45 -14.40 0.86 -7.77
CA PHE A 45 -14.58 2.29 -7.59
C PHE A 45 -15.45 2.87 -8.71
N PRO A 46 -16.39 3.76 -8.39
CA PRO A 46 -17.19 4.44 -9.41
C PRO A 46 -16.32 5.39 -10.25
N SER A 47 -16.82 5.79 -11.42
CA SER A 47 -16.26 6.94 -12.15
C SER A 47 -16.31 8.19 -11.26
N GLY A 48 -15.27 9.03 -11.33
CA GLY A 48 -15.15 10.23 -10.50
C GLY A 48 -14.89 9.95 -9.02
N ALA A 49 -14.30 8.79 -8.66
CA ALA A 49 -14.12 8.41 -7.27
C ALA A 49 -13.20 9.36 -6.49
N HIS A 50 -13.58 9.64 -5.24
CA HIS A 50 -12.71 10.30 -4.25
C HIS A 50 -12.25 9.26 -3.23
N ILE A 51 -10.95 8.96 -3.22
CA ILE A 51 -10.37 7.84 -2.49
C ILE A 51 -9.35 8.37 -1.48
N LEU A 52 -9.41 7.90 -0.25
CA LEU A 52 -8.44 8.18 0.80
C LEU A 52 -7.78 6.87 1.24
N GLU A 53 -6.48 6.75 1.03
CA GLU A 53 -5.69 5.66 1.63
C GLU A 53 -5.04 6.14 2.93
N LEU A 54 -5.18 5.33 3.98
CA LEU A 54 -4.55 5.56 5.28
C LEU A 54 -3.44 4.52 5.49
N GLY A 55 -2.23 5.00 5.76
CA GLY A 55 -1.05 4.14 5.86
C GLY A 55 -0.53 3.70 4.50
N CYS A 56 -0.43 4.62 3.53
CA CYS A 56 -0.04 4.28 2.16
C CYS A 56 1.42 3.78 2.02
N GLY A 57 2.25 3.98 3.04
CA GLY A 57 3.69 3.71 2.99
C GLY A 57 4.32 4.39 1.76
N LYS A 58 4.98 3.59 0.92
CA LYS A 58 5.60 4.03 -0.35
C LYS A 58 4.62 4.23 -1.51
N ALA A 59 3.32 4.02 -1.27
CA ALA A 59 2.27 4.06 -2.28
C ALA A 59 2.40 2.99 -3.37
N ASP A 60 3.04 1.85 -3.06
CA ASP A 60 3.30 0.79 -4.05
C ASP A 60 2.01 0.25 -4.69
N LEU A 61 0.89 0.20 -3.95
CA LEU A 61 -0.42 -0.17 -4.49
C LEU A 61 -0.83 0.69 -5.69
N TRP A 62 -0.60 2.00 -5.61
CA TRP A 62 -0.96 2.95 -6.67
C TRP A 62 0.11 3.02 -7.75
N LEU A 63 1.40 2.98 -7.38
CA LEU A 63 2.50 3.02 -8.35
C LEU A 63 2.47 1.82 -9.30
N GLU A 64 2.23 0.61 -8.78
CA GLU A 64 2.13 -0.59 -9.63
C GLU A 64 0.88 -0.60 -10.52
N ASN A 65 -0.19 0.13 -10.15
CA ASN A 65 -1.48 0.12 -10.84
C ASN A 65 -1.86 1.46 -11.47
N ILE A 66 -0.90 2.38 -11.64
CA ILE A 66 -1.16 3.75 -12.13
C ILE A 66 -1.87 3.75 -13.48
N HIS A 67 -1.58 2.76 -14.33
CA HIS A 67 -2.20 2.56 -15.64
C HIS A 67 -3.65 2.08 -15.58
N CYS A 68 -4.11 1.59 -14.43
CA CYS A 68 -5.49 1.22 -14.14
C CYS A 68 -6.20 2.27 -13.28
N THR A 69 -5.60 3.46 -13.10
CA THR A 69 -6.18 4.56 -12.33
C THR A 69 -6.70 5.63 -13.29
N PRO A 70 -8.02 5.75 -13.49
CA PRO A 70 -8.62 6.78 -14.33
C PRO A 70 -8.27 8.22 -13.92
N ASP A 71 -8.13 9.12 -14.90
CA ASP A 71 -7.81 10.54 -14.67
C ASP A 71 -8.91 11.31 -13.92
N ASP A 72 -10.14 10.80 -13.92
CA ASP A 72 -11.28 11.39 -13.20
C ASP A 72 -11.28 11.03 -11.70
N TRP A 73 -10.39 10.15 -11.24
CA TRP A 73 -10.25 9.83 -9.83
C TRP A 73 -9.43 10.87 -9.08
N SER A 74 -9.83 11.12 -7.83
CA SER A 74 -9.10 11.94 -6.89
C SER A 74 -8.63 11.07 -5.74
N VAL A 75 -7.33 10.76 -5.74
CA VAL A 75 -6.72 9.88 -4.74
C VAL A 75 -5.87 10.71 -3.77
N VAL A 76 -6.14 10.56 -2.48
CA VAL A 76 -5.39 11.18 -1.39
C VAL A 76 -4.68 10.08 -0.61
N LEU A 77 -3.35 10.19 -0.52
CA LEU A 77 -2.50 9.23 0.18
C LEU A 77 -2.02 9.84 1.49
N SER A 78 -2.27 9.15 2.59
CA SER A 78 -1.88 9.57 3.93
C SER A 78 -1.04 8.49 4.59
N ASP A 79 0.07 8.89 5.21
CA ASP A 79 0.87 8.00 6.05
C ASP A 79 1.31 8.73 7.32
N LEU A 80 1.40 7.99 8.43
CA LEU A 80 1.85 8.51 9.73
C LEU A 80 3.35 8.32 9.96
N SER A 81 3.99 7.47 9.16
CA SER A 81 5.44 7.33 9.11
C SER A 81 6.03 8.45 8.26
N TRP A 82 7.02 9.14 8.84
CA TRP A 82 8.04 9.77 8.03
C TRP A 82 8.86 8.62 7.46
N GLY A 83 8.69 8.29 6.18
CA GLY A 83 9.31 7.13 5.55
C GLY A 83 10.82 7.00 5.76
#